data_AF-A0A1B8CT82-F1
#
_entry.id   AF-A0A1B8CT82-F1
#
_cell.length_a   1.000
_cell.length_b   1.000
_cell.length_c   1.000
_cell.angle_alpha   90.00
_cell.angle_beta   90.00
_cell.angle_gamma   90.00
#
_symmetry.space_group_name_H-M   'P 1'
#
loop_
_entity.id
_entity.type
_entity.pdbx_description
1 polymer ?
#
loop_
_entity_poly.entity_id
_entity_poly.type
_entity_poly.pdbx_seq_one_letter_code
_entity_poly.pdbx_strand_id
1 'polypeptide(L)' 'MSNPNQLFLLADHIKLSLLERQRAISLNLEPNSQDGHISRSLESFRAGLENIAVERESLEDAGDTA' A
#
# COMPACT_ATOMS: atom_id res chain seq x y z
N MET A 1 1.49 -8.56 -12.64
CA MET A 1 1.88 -7.17 -12.93
C MET A 1 1.17 -6.27 -11.95
N SER A 2 1.88 -5.75 -10.95
CA SER A 2 1.33 -4.74 -10.04
C SER A 2 1.22 -3.43 -10.82
N ASN A 3 0.00 -2.97 -11.13
CA ASN A 3 -0.16 -1.74 -11.89
C ASN A 3 0.13 -0.53 -10.98
N PRO A 4 1.03 0.41 -11.35
CA PRO A 4 1.33 1.59 -10.53
C PRO A 4 0.09 2.39 -10.11
N ASN A 5 -0.91 2.50 -11.00
CA ASN A 5 -2.18 3.17 -10.68
C ASN A 5 -2.95 2.48 -9.56
N GLN A 6 -2.91 1.15 -9.50
CA GLN A 6 -3.55 0.39 -8.41
C GLN A 6 -2.85 0.65 -7.08
N LEU A 7 -1.51 0.81 -7.08
CA LEU A 7 -0.78 1.17 -5.87
C LEU A 7 -1.08 2.58 -5.39
N PHE A 8 -1.24 3.55 -6.29
CA PHE A 8 -1.66 4.90 -5.91
C PHE A 8 -3.06 4.90 -5.28
N LEU A 9 -4.01 4.17 -5.87
CA LEU A 9 -5.35 4.02 -5.32
C LEU A 9 -5.34 3.31 -3.96
N LEU A 10 -4.52 2.26 -3.82
CA LEU A 10 -4.35 1.55 -2.56
C LEU A 10 -3.73 2.45 -1.49
N ALA A 11 -2.73 3.27 -1.85
CA ALA A 11 -2.12 4.24 -0.95
C ALA A 11 -3.13 5.29 -0.47
N ASP A 12 -4.00 5.77 -1.35
CA ASP A 12 -5.08 6.69 -0.98
C ASP A 12 -6.08 6.03 -0.01
N HIS A 13 -6.49 4.80 -0.31
CA HIS A 13 -7.38 4.05 0.56
C HIS A 13 -6.79 3.80 1.96
N ILE A 14 -5.49 3.47 2.03
CA ILE A 14 -4.78 3.31 3.30
C ILE A 14 -4.79 4.63 4.09
N LYS A 15 -4.48 5.76 3.43
CA LYS A 15 -4.51 7.08 4.09
C LYS A 15 -5.89 7.40 4.65
N LEU A 16 -6.95 7.21 3.85
CA LEU A 16 -8.32 7.44 4.29
C LEU A 16 -8.70 6.55 5.47
N SER A 17 -8.37 5.26 5.41
CA SER A 17 -8.66 4.31 6.50
C SER A 17 -7.95 4.69 7.80
N LEU A 18 -6.70 5.16 7.73
CA LEU A 18 -5.94 5.62 8.88
C LEU A 18 -6.52 6.92 9.48
N LEU A 19 -6.99 7.85 8.63
CA LEU A 19 -7.66 9.07 9.07
C LEU A 19 -8.99 8.77 9.77
N GLU A 20 -9.78 7.83 9.26
CA GLU A 20 -11.03 7.39 9.88
C GLU A 20 -10.78 6.73 11.24
N ARG A 21 -9.75 5.89 11.34
CA ARG A 21 -9.30 5.32 12.62
C ARG A 21 -8.91 6.41 13.60
N GLN A 22 -8.11 7.39 13.17
CA GLN A 22 -7.72 8.52 14.02
C GLN A 22 -8.94 9.33 14.48
N ARG A 23 -9.92 9.55 13.59
CA ARG A 23 -11.18 10.23 13.93
C ARG A 23 -11.97 9.44 14.97
N ALA A 24 -12.07 8.11 14.84
CA ALA A 24 -12.74 7.25 15.82
C ALA A 24 -12.08 7.36 17.21
N ILE A 25 -10.74 7.33 17.27
CA ILE A 25 -9.97 7.55 18.50
C ILE A 25 -10.29 8.92 19.10
N SER A 26 -10.27 9.99 18.29
CA SER A 26 -10.55 11.36 18.75
C SER A 26 -11.98 11.54 19.28
N LEU A 27 -12.93 10.74 18.79
CA LEU A 27 -14.33 10.76 19.22
C LEU A 27 -14.65 9.72 20.31
N ASN A 28 -13.65 8.98 20.81
CA ASN A 28 -13.80 7.90 21.78
C ASN A 28 -14.79 6.80 21.31
N LEU A 29 -14.78 6.52 19.99
CA LEU A 29 -15.52 5.43 19.34
C LEU A 29 -14.59 4.21 19.17
N GLU A 30 -15.16 3.02 18.95
CA GLU A 30 -14.40 1.78 18.71
C GLU A 30 -13.53 1.92 17.43
N PRO A 31 -12.19 2.01 17.54
CA PRO A 31 -11.33 2.35 16.41
C PRO A 31 -10.86 1.12 15.63
N ASN A 32 -10.99 -0.09 16.20
CA ASN A 32 -10.33 -1.29 15.69
C ASN A 32 -11.19 -2.07 14.68
N SER A 33 -12.40 -1.59 14.38
CA SER A 33 -13.33 -2.25 13.44
C SER A 33 -12.75 -2.41 12.02
N GLN A 34 -11.77 -1.59 11.63
CA GLN A 34 -11.12 -1.61 10.32
C GLN A 34 -9.67 -2.10 10.34
N ASP A 35 -9.10 -2.46 11.50
CA ASP A 35 -7.68 -2.80 11.63
C ASP A 35 -7.30 -4.02 10.76
N GLY A 36 -8.21 -4.99 10.59
CA GLY A 36 -8.02 -6.12 9.69
C GLY A 36 -7.98 -5.74 8.21
N HIS A 37 -8.77 -4.74 7.79
CA HIS A 37 -8.72 -4.22 6.42
C HIS A 37 -7.43 -3.43 6.18
N ILE A 38 -7.06 -2.55 7.11
CA ILE A 38 -5.82 -1.77 7.05
C ILE A 38 -4.61 -2.71 6.93
N SER A 39 -4.55 -3.75 7.75
CA SER A 39 -3.45 -4.73 7.73
C SER A 39 -3.31 -5.41 6.36
N ARG A 40 -4.42 -5.87 5.77
CA ARG A 40 -4.42 -6.51 4.44
C ARG A 40 -4.03 -5.53 3.33
N SER A 41 -4.51 -4.29 3.40
CA SER A 41 -4.18 -3.25 2.42
C SER A 41 -2.70 -2.87 2.48
N LEU A 42 -2.13 -2.74 3.68
CA LEU A 42 -0.69 -2.50 3.88
C LEU A 42 0.15 -3.64 3.34
N GLU A 43 -0.25 -4.88 3.59
CA GLU A 43 0.46 -6.05 3.08
C GLU A 43 0.40 -6.13 1.55
N SER A 44 -0.77 -5.86 0.97
CA SER A 44 -0.94 -5.79 -0.49
C SER A 44 -0.09 -4.67 -1.11
N PHE A 45 0.03 -3.54 -0.42
CA PHE A 45 0.84 -2.40 -0.86
C PHE A 45 2.33 -2.74 -0.81
N ARG A 46 2.80 -3.38 0.27
CA ARG A 46 4.17 -3.88 0.42
C ARG A 46 4.55 -4.85 -0.70
N ALA A 47 3.75 -5.89 -0.91
CA ALA A 47 3.99 -6.88 -1.96
C ALA A 47 4.02 -6.23 -3.36
N GLY A 48 3.17 -5.23 -3.60
CA GLY A 48 3.17 -4.50 -4.85
C GLY A 48 4.42 -3.64 -5.07
N LEU A 49 4.95 -3.01 -4.02
CA LEU A 49 6.22 -2.28 -4.07
C LEU A 49 7.41 -3.21 -4.32
N GLU A 50 7.44 -4.38 -3.67
CA GLU A 50 8.48 -5.39 -3.87
C GLU A 50 8.53 -5.88 -5.32
N ASN A 51 7.36 -6.15 -5.92
CA ASN A 51 7.29 -6.53 -7.33
C ASN A 51 7.84 -5.44 -8.25
N ILE A 52 7.54 -4.16 -7.97
CA ILE A 52 8.08 -3.04 -8.76
C ILE A 52 9.59 -2.94 -8.57
N ALA A 53 10.10 -3.08 -7.34
CA ALA A 53 11.53 -3.02 -7.08
C ALA A 53 12.30 -4.11 -7.85
N VAL A 54 11.80 -5.35 -7.84
CA VAL A 54 12.37 -6.46 -8.62
C VAL A 54 12.30 -6.20 -10.13
N GLU A 55 11.17 -5.67 -10.62
CA GLU A 55 11.03 -5.32 -12.04
C GLU A 55 12.00 -4.21 -12.44
N ARG A 56 12.21 -3.20 -11.58
CA ARG A 56 13.20 -2.14 -11.81
C ARG A 56 14.62 -2.67 -11.86
N GLU A 57 15.01 -3.52 -10.92
CA GLU A 57 16.33 -4.16 -10.88
C GLU A 57 16.57 -4.99 -12.14
N SER A 58 15.57 -5.78 -12.57
CA SER A 58 15.65 -6.59 -13.79
C SER A 58 15.81 -5.74 -15.07
N LEU A 59 15.14 -4.58 -15.13
CA LEU A 59 15.24 -3.66 -16.26
C LEU A 59 16.57 -2.89 -16.28
N GLU A 60 17.13 -2.59 -15.12
CA GLU A 60 18.45 -1.95 -14.98
C GLU A 60 19.57 -2.92 -15.41
N ASP A 61 19.52 -4.18 -14.98
CA ASP A 61 20.47 -5.23 -15.40
C ASP A 61 20.38 -5.52 -16.91
N ALA A 62 19.17 -5.54 -17.48
CA ALA A 62 18.97 -5.68 -18.92
C ALA A 62 19.49 -4.47 -19.73
N GLY A 63 19.51 -3.27 -19.13
CA GLY A 63 20.00 -2.05 -19.76
C GLY A 63 21.53 -1.89 -19.74
N ASP A 64 22.22 -2.55 -18.80
CA ASP A 64 23.68 -2.48 -18.61
C ASP A 64 24.46 -3.50 -19.48
N THR A 65 23.75 -4.30 -20.29
CA THR A 65 24.33 -5.32 -21.19
C THR A 65 24.52 -4.85 -22.65
N ALA A 66 24.45 -3.54 -22.92
CA ALA A 66 24.55 -2.96 -24.27
C ALA A 66 25.85 -2.16 -24.52
#